data_AF-A0A0Q7MTT8-F1
#
_entry.id   AF-A0A0Q7MTT8-F1
#
_cell.length_a   1.000
_cell.length_b   1.000
_cell.length_c   1.000
_cell.angle_alpha   90.00
_cell.angle_beta   90.00
_cell.angle_gamma   90.00
#
_symmetry.space_group_name_H-M   'P 1'
#
loop_
_entity.id
_entity.type
_entity.pdbx_description
1 polymer ?
#
loop_
_entity_poly.entity_id
_entity_poly.type
_entity_poly.pdbx_seq_one_letter_code
_entity_poly.pdbx_strand_id
1 'polypeptide(L)' 'MSAVHPSPTPSDRVKRLVETVRWAPAPVWGESTGEHTRYSVYLAGSMLAWAVAGLVMAALIGTALSLVV' A
#
# COMPACT_ATOMS: atom_id res chain seq x y z
N MET A 1 0.04 27.95 28.02
CA MET A 1 -0.32 26.52 27.98
C MET A 1 0.26 25.92 26.71
N SER A 2 1.35 25.15 26.81
CA SER A 2 1.95 24.48 25.64
C SER A 2 1.09 23.28 25.26
N ALA A 3 0.61 23.24 24.01
CA ALA A 3 -0.14 22.10 23.50
C ALA A 3 0.80 20.88 23.40
N VAL A 4 0.57 19.87 24.23
CA VAL A 4 1.21 18.56 24.09
C VAL A 4 0.58 17.89 22.88
N HIS A 5 1.26 17.93 21.73
CA HIS A 5 0.85 17.13 20.58
C HIS A 5 1.20 15.68 20.88
N PRO A 6 0.22 14.76 20.99
CA PRO A 6 0.52 13.35 21.15
C PRO A 6 1.35 12.90 19.94
N SER A 7 2.48 12.23 20.20
CA SER A 7 3.33 11.71 19.14
C SER A 7 2.51 10.73 18.29
N PRO A 8 2.47 10.88 16.96
CA PRO A 8 1.63 10.04 16.11
C PRO A 8 2.07 8.59 16.25
N THR A 9 1.11 7.73 16.60
CA THR A 9 1.36 6.30 16.73
C THR A 9 1.73 5.72 15.36
N PRO A 10 2.43 4.57 15.30
CA PRO A 10 2.73 3.91 14.04
C PRO A 10 1.45 3.65 13.20
N SER A 11 0.35 3.29 13.86
CA SER A 11 -0.98 3.14 13.24
C SER A 11 -1.49 4.44 12.61
N ASP A 12 -1.30 5.60 13.23
CA ASP A 12 -1.74 6.89 12.68
C ASP A 12 -0.94 7.30 11.45
N ARG A 13 0.34 6.90 11.38
CA ARG A 13 1.18 7.13 10.19
C ARG A 13 0.78 6.23 9.05
N VAL A 14 0.53 4.95 9.32
CA VAL A 14 0.06 4.00 8.30
C VAL A 14 -1.31 4.43 7.78
N LYS A 15 -2.25 4.80 8.66
CA LYS A 15 -3.57 5.28 8.26
C LYS A 15 -3.48 6.51 7.38
N ARG A 16 -2.69 7.52 7.76
CA ARG A 16 -2.46 8.71 6.93
C ARG A 16 -1.80 8.37 5.60
N LEU A 17 -0.88 7.42 5.58
CA LEU A 17 -0.22 6.98 4.35
C LEU A 17 -1.23 6.30 3.41
N VAL A 18 -2.06 5.40 3.93
CA VAL A 18 -3.13 4.72 3.16
C VAL A 18 -4.13 5.74 2.64
N GLU A 19 -4.53 6.70 3.47
CA GLU A 19 -5.46 7.76 3.09
C GLU A 19 -4.84 8.68 2.01
N THR A 20 -3.57 9.01 2.15
CA THR A 20 -2.83 9.78 1.14
C THR A 20 -2.70 9.00 -0.16
N VAL A 21 -2.35 7.72 -0.11
CA VAL A 21 -2.21 6.86 -1.31
C VAL A 21 -3.56 6.63 -1.99
N ARG A 22 -4.64 6.47 -1.22
CA ARG A 22 -6.01 6.31 -1.71
C ARG A 22 -6.47 7.53 -2.53
N TRP A 23 -6.09 8.73 -2.10
CA TRP A 23 -6.56 9.98 -2.72
C TRP A 23 -5.49 10.67 -3.57
N ALA A 24 -4.26 10.18 -3.55
CA ALA A 24 -3.20 10.68 -4.41
C ALA A 24 -3.51 10.26 -5.86
N PRO A 25 -3.54 11.21 -6.80
CA PRO A 25 -3.67 10.88 -8.21
C PRO A 25 -2.51 9.96 -8.61
N ALA A 26 -2.82 8.92 -9.40
CA ALA A 26 -1.80 7.98 -9.86
C ALA A 26 -0.69 8.77 -10.59
N PRO A 27 0.59 8.57 -10.24
CA PRO A 27 1.67 9.24 -10.94
C PRO A 27 1.64 8.84 -12.42
N VAL A 28 1.78 9.83 -13.30
CA VAL A 28 1.93 9.61 -14.74
C VAL A 28 3.40 9.60 -15.11
N TRP A 29 3.74 9.00 -16.25
CA TRP A 29 5.09 9.08 -16.79
C TRP A 29 5.38 10.53 -17.19
N GLY A 30 6.22 11.22 -16.40
CA GLY A 30 6.58 12.63 -16.59
C GLY A 30 7.78 12.80 -17.53
N GLU A 31 8.34 14.01 -17.59
CA GLU A 31 9.59 14.28 -18.34
C GLU A 31 10.82 14.25 -17.41
N SER A 32 10.63 14.43 -16.11
CA SER A 32 11.72 14.50 -15.15
C SER A 32 12.11 13.13 -14.57
N THR A 33 13.38 12.95 -14.24
CA THR A 33 13.90 11.72 -13.59
C THR A 33 13.21 11.42 -12.25
N GLY A 34 12.80 12.46 -11.52
CA GLY A 34 12.06 12.32 -10.26
C GLY A 34 10.65 11.76 -10.46
N GLU A 35 9.96 12.15 -11.52
CA GLU A 35 8.63 11.63 -11.88
C GLU A 35 8.71 10.18 -12.36
N HIS A 36 9.70 9.84 -13.19
CA HIS A 36 9.94 8.44 -13.59
C HIS A 36 10.20 7.52 -12.40
N THR A 37 10.96 8.01 -11.41
CA THR A 37 11.24 7.22 -10.19
C THR A 37 9.95 6.98 -9.40
N ARG A 38 9.11 8.00 -9.23
CA ARG A 38 7.81 7.84 -8.55
C ARG A 38 6.89 6.88 -9.30
N TYR A 39 6.84 6.99 -10.63
CA TYR A 39 6.03 6.10 -11.47
C TYR A 39 6.50 4.65 -11.37
N SER A 40 7.80 4.40 -11.52
CA SER A 40 8.36 3.04 -11.47
C SER A 40 8.20 2.39 -10.11
N VAL A 41 8.42 3.14 -9.02
CA VAL A 41 8.15 2.66 -7.65
C VAL A 41 6.67 2.35 -7.45
N TYR A 42 5.77 3.22 -7.93
CA TYR A 42 4.33 2.97 -7.88
C TYR A 42 3.97 1.70 -8.65
N LEU A 43 4.45 1.55 -9.89
CA LEU A 43 4.14 0.41 -10.75
C LEU A 43 4.66 -0.90 -10.15
N ALA A 44 5.92 -0.94 -9.74
CA ALA A 44 6.53 -2.12 -9.12
C ALA A 44 5.83 -2.47 -7.79
N GLY A 45 5.52 -1.46 -6.99
CA GLY A 45 4.78 -1.61 -5.73
C GLY A 45 3.37 -2.16 -5.95
N SER A 46 2.64 -1.65 -6.95
CA SER A 46 1.31 -2.14 -7.31
C SER A 46 1.34 -3.58 -7.82
N MET A 47 2.28 -3.92 -8.71
CA MET A 47 2.44 -5.30 -9.19
C MET A 47 2.72 -6.27 -8.04
N LEU A 48 3.63 -5.90 -7.14
CA LEU A 48 3.96 -6.71 -5.97
C LEU A 48 2.76 -6.86 -5.03
N ALA A 49 2.04 -5.77 -4.76
CA ALA A 49 0.85 -5.80 -3.91
C ALA A 49 -0.22 -6.75 -4.46
N TRP A 50 -0.48 -6.71 -5.77
CA TRP A 50 -1.43 -7.61 -6.42
C TRP A 50 -0.95 -9.07 -6.44
N ALA A 51 0.34 -9.32 -6.64
CA ALA A 51 0.90 -10.66 -6.53
C ALA A 51 0.71 -11.25 -5.13
N VAL A 52 1.06 -10.48 -4.08
CA VAL A 52 0.86 -10.88 -2.68
C VAL A 52 -0.62 -11.10 -2.37
N ALA A 53 -1.51 -10.22 -2.83
CA ALA A 53 -2.95 -10.40 -2.65
C ALA A 53 -3.45 -11.71 -3.30
N GLY A 54 -2.98 -12.03 -4.50
CA GLY A 54 -3.29 -13.29 -5.18
C GLY A 54 -2.80 -14.52 -4.39
N LEU A 55 -1.57 -14.47 -3.88
CA LEU A 55 -1.02 -15.54 -3.03
C LEU A 55 -1.81 -15.73 -1.73
N VAL A 56 -2.19 -14.63 -1.08
CA VAL A 56 -3.03 -14.67 0.12
C VAL A 56 -4.39 -15.30 -0.20
N MET A 57 -5.03 -14.90 -1.29
CA MET A 57 -6.30 -15.50 -1.71
C MET A 57 -6.17 -17.00 -2.00
N ALA A 58 -5.10 -17.42 -2.70
CA ALA A 58 -4.84 -18.83 -2.96
C ALA A 58 -4.64 -19.62 -1.65
N ALA A 59 -3.88 -19.07 -0.70
CA ALA A 59 -3.66 -19.69 0.61
C ALA A 59 -4.97 -19.79 1.43
N LEU A 60 -5.82 -18.76 1.39
CA LEU A 60 -7.14 -18.78 2.04
C LEU A 60 -8.04 -19.86 1.45
N ILE A 61 -8.05 -20.01 0.12
CA ILE A 61 -8.80 -21.09 -0.56
C ILE A 61 -8.25 -22.46 -0.13
N GLY A 62 -6.94 -22.66 -0.14
CA GLY A 62 -6.33 -23.92 0.31
C GLY A 62 -6.67 -24.25 1.77
N THR A 63 -6.64 -23.23 2.64
CA THR A 63 -7.06 -23.37 4.05
C THR A 63 -8.53 -23.76 4.16
N ALA A 64 -9.41 -23.06 3.43
CA ALA A 64 -10.85 -23.34 3.45
C ALA A 64 -11.17 -24.76 2.95
N LEU A 65 -10.52 -25.22 1.88
CA LEU A 65 -10.66 -26.59 1.38
C LEU A 65 -10.19 -27.62 2.41
N SER A 66 -9.08 -27.35 3.10
CA SER A 66 -8.55 -28.23 4.16
C SER A 66 -9.44 -28.30 5.40
N LEU A 67 -10.37 -27.37 5.58
CA LEU A 67 -11.36 -27.41 6.66
C LEU A 67 -12.62 -28.22 6.29
N VAL A 68 -12.85 -28.45 4.99
CA VAL A 68 -14.05 -29.12 4.47
C VAL A 68 -13.78 -30.59 4.11
N VAL A 69 -12.55 -30.92 3.71
CA VAL A 69 -12.05 -32.28 3.45
C VAL A 69 -11.48 -32.88 4.72
#